data_AF-A0A166QGN8-F1
#
_entry.id   AF-A0A166QGN8-F1
#
_cell.length_a   1.000
_cell.length_b   1.000
_cell.length_c   1.000
_cell.angle_alpha   90.00
_cell.angle_beta   90.00
_cell.angle_gamma   90.00
#
_symmetry.space_group_name_H-M   'P 1'
#
loop_
_entity.id
_entity.type
_entity.pdbx_description
1 polymer ?
#
loop_
_entity_poly.entity_id
_entity_poly.type
_entity_poly.pdbx_seq_one_letter_code
_entity_poly.pdbx_strand_id
1 'polypeptide(L)'
;MTAFDLPLSGGIGESGSPVSGSGELLLADLANRADRAYAIHLDGYTASSVLHLLWMDTADEDLRATLNVVFSVLESYHEVTRKAWYDAYNEWAAAAGVEQISDDTDGSDDSATAFSDSTDKVVTGNAE
;
A
#
# COMPACT_ATOMS: atom_id res chain seq x y z
N MET A 1 -16.96 4.73 4.50
CA MET A 1 -16.09 5.87 4.14
C MET A 1 -15.29 5.38 2.93
N THR A 2 -15.74 5.69 1.72
CA THR A 2 -15.01 5.40 0.47
C THR A 2 -14.18 6.63 0.10
N ALA A 3 -13.02 6.44 -0.51
CA ALA A 3 -12.02 7.50 -0.71
C ALA A 3 -12.36 8.49 -1.85
N PHE A 4 -13.46 8.27 -2.58
CA PHE A 4 -13.85 9.07 -3.75
C PHE A 4 -15.21 9.76 -3.60
N ASP A 5 -15.51 10.30 -2.42
CA ASP A 5 -16.69 11.16 -2.21
C ASP A 5 -16.40 12.58 -2.76
N LEU A 6 -16.37 12.70 -4.08
CA LEU A 6 -16.35 14.00 -4.75
C LEU A 6 -17.75 14.62 -4.68
N PRO A 7 -17.89 15.93 -4.39
CA PRO A 7 -19.19 16.59 -4.39
C PRO A 7 -19.75 16.64 -5.81
N LEU A 8 -20.70 15.75 -6.12
CA LEU A 8 -21.57 15.87 -7.29
C LEU A 8 -22.49 17.09 -7.09
N SER A 9 -21.99 18.26 -7.46
CA SER A 9 -22.79 19.48 -7.52
C SER A 9 -23.67 19.44 -8.77
N GLY A 10 -24.88 18.90 -8.59
CA GLY A 10 -26.13 19.33 -9.23
C GLY A 10 -26.21 19.39 -10.76
N GLY A 11 -26.78 18.36 -11.37
CA GLY A 11 -27.37 18.40 -12.71
C GLY A 11 -28.28 17.20 -12.97
N ILE A 12 -29.58 17.35 -12.74
CA ILE A 12 -30.62 16.35 -12.98
C ILE A 12 -30.89 16.26 -14.49
N GLY A 13 -30.80 15.06 -15.10
CA GLY A 13 -31.25 14.87 -16.47
C GLY A 13 -30.90 13.54 -17.13
N GLU A 14 -31.92 12.68 -17.23
CA GLU A 14 -32.16 11.70 -18.29
C GLU A 14 -31.42 10.35 -18.30
N SER A 15 -32.26 9.31 -18.25
CA SER A 15 -32.02 7.95 -18.74
C SER A 15 -31.43 7.95 -20.16
N GLY A 16 -30.13 7.70 -20.27
CA GLY A 16 -29.44 7.47 -21.54
C GLY A 16 -29.08 6.00 -21.71
N SER A 17 -29.74 5.35 -22.67
CA SER A 17 -29.57 4.00 -23.26
C SER A 17 -28.37 3.13 -22.87
N PRO A 18 -28.55 1.79 -22.79
CA PRO A 18 -27.44 0.86 -22.60
C PRO A 18 -26.45 1.03 -23.74
N VAL A 19 -25.18 1.25 -23.40
CA VAL A 19 -24.09 1.24 -24.36
C VAL A 19 -24.11 -0.15 -25.02
N SER A 20 -24.42 -0.18 -26.31
CA SER A 20 -24.48 -1.40 -27.10
C SER A 20 -23.06 -1.96 -27.22
N GLY A 21 -22.71 -2.87 -26.32
CA GLY A 21 -21.42 -3.55 -26.36
C GLY A 21 -21.18 -4.32 -25.07
N SER A 22 -21.50 -5.60 -25.07
CA SER A 22 -20.92 -6.54 -24.10
C SER A 22 -19.40 -6.47 -24.19
N GLY A 23 -18.76 -5.69 -23.29
CA GLY A 23 -17.29 -5.57 -23.24
C GLY A 23 -16.73 -4.37 -22.47
N GLU A 24 -17.48 -3.28 -22.27
CA GLU A 24 -17.04 -2.14 -21.46
C GLU A 24 -17.60 -2.29 -20.03
N LEU A 25 -16.71 -2.49 -19.05
CA LEU A 25 -17.10 -2.41 -17.64
C LEU A 25 -17.73 -1.03 -17.40
N LEU A 26 -18.87 -0.99 -16.71
CA LEU A 26 -19.48 0.29 -16.33
C LEU A 26 -18.46 1.05 -15.47
N LEU A 27 -18.41 2.38 -15.60
CA LEU A 27 -17.47 3.21 -14.84
C LEU A 27 -17.53 2.95 -13.32
N ALA A 28 -18.72 2.63 -12.81
CA ALA A 28 -18.94 2.24 -11.42
C ALA A 28 -18.29 0.90 -11.04
N ASP A 29 -18.24 -0.07 -11.96
CA ASP A 29 -17.58 -1.36 -11.72
C ASP A 29 -16.06 -1.19 -11.63
N LEU A 30 -15.48 -0.34 -12.48
CA LEU A 30 -14.07 0.02 -12.42
C LEU A 30 -13.71 0.73 -11.11
N ALA A 31 -14.55 1.69 -10.68
CA ALA A 31 -14.37 2.39 -9.40
C ALA A 31 -14.39 1.40 -8.22
N ASN A 32 -15.37 0.49 -8.18
CA ASN A 32 -15.48 -0.53 -7.15
C ASN A 32 -14.26 -1.47 -7.12
N ARG A 33 -13.73 -1.84 -8.30
CA ARG A 33 -12.52 -2.65 -8.40
C ARG A 33 -11.29 -1.93 -7.83
N ALA A 34 -11.12 -0.64 -8.15
CA ALA A 34 -10.05 0.19 -7.61
C ALA A 34 -10.16 0.32 -6.09
N ASP A 35 -11.36 0.58 -5.55
CA ASP A 35 -11.63 0.68 -4.11
C ASP A 35 -11.31 -0.63 -3.37
N ARG A 36 -11.70 -1.77 -3.95
CA ARG A 36 -11.39 -3.08 -3.35
C ARG A 36 -9.88 -3.34 -3.34
N ALA A 37 -9.19 -3.03 -4.43
CA ALA A 37 -7.74 -3.21 -4.49
C ALA A 37 -7.02 -2.32 -3.47
N TYR A 38 -7.50 -1.08 -3.28
CA TYR A 38 -6.99 -0.17 -2.25
C TYR A 38 -7.24 -0.71 -0.84
N ALA A 39 -8.43 -1.21 -0.55
CA ALA A 39 -8.73 -1.82 0.76
C ALA A 39 -7.80 -3.00 1.07
N ILE A 40 -7.56 -3.87 0.09
CA ILE A 40 -6.61 -5.00 0.23
C ILE A 40 -5.18 -4.50 0.50
N HIS A 41 -4.77 -3.44 -0.19
CA HIS A 41 -3.46 -2.82 0.05
C HIS A 41 -3.34 -2.27 1.48
N LEU A 42 -4.39 -1.61 1.99
CA LEU A 42 -4.43 -1.09 3.37
C LEU A 42 -4.48 -2.18 4.46
N ASP A 43 -5.11 -3.32 4.19
CA ASP A 43 -5.12 -4.45 5.12
C ASP A 43 -3.70 -4.93 5.45
N GLY A 44 -2.78 -4.85 4.48
CA GLY A 44 -1.36 -5.16 4.69
C GLY A 44 -0.68 -4.27 5.73
N TYR A 45 -0.99 -2.97 5.75
CA TYR A 45 -0.45 -2.03 6.75
C TYR A 45 -1.04 -2.27 8.14
N THR A 46 -2.33 -2.64 8.20
CA THR A 46 -2.97 -3.03 9.46
C THR A 46 -2.30 -4.28 10.05
N ALA A 47 -2.05 -5.30 9.24
CA ALA A 47 -1.35 -6.51 9.67
C ALA A 47 0.08 -6.21 10.16
N SER A 48 0.84 -5.40 9.41
CA SER A 48 2.19 -4.98 9.81
C SER A 48 2.20 -4.27 11.17
N SER A 49 1.24 -3.38 11.40
CA SER A 49 1.11 -2.65 12.67
C SER A 49 0.88 -3.58 13.87
N VAL A 50 0.00 -4.58 13.74
CA VAL A 50 -0.26 -5.55 14.81
C VAL A 50 0.98 -6.41 15.09
N LEU A 51 1.68 -6.87 14.06
CA LEU A 51 2.90 -7.67 14.22
C LEU A 51 4.04 -6.86 14.84
N HIS A 52 4.15 -5.58 14.50
CA HIS A 52 5.14 -4.69 15.12
C HIS A 52 4.89 -4.50 16.62
N LEU A 53 3.62 -4.40 17.05
CA LEU A 53 3.29 -4.38 18.47
C LEU A 53 3.70 -5.67 19.17
N LEU A 54 3.45 -6.83 18.56
CA LEU A 54 3.88 -8.12 19.12
C LEU A 54 5.41 -8.22 19.22
N TRP A 55 6.13 -7.74 18.20
CA TRP A 55 7.59 -7.66 18.19
C TRP A 55 8.14 -6.87 19.38
N MET A 56 7.55 -5.70 19.64
CA MET A 56 8.02 -4.78 20.66
C MET A 56 7.68 -5.23 22.08
N ASP A 57 6.49 -5.79 22.29
CA ASP A 57 5.96 -6.08 23.63
C ASP A 57 6.30 -7.50 24.12
N THR A 58 6.29 -8.49 23.22
CA THR A 58 6.21 -9.91 23.63
C THR A 58 7.25 -10.84 23.02
N ALA A 59 7.96 -10.41 21.97
CA ALA A 59 8.79 -11.34 21.19
C ALA A 59 10.13 -11.66 21.86
N ASP A 60 10.30 -12.94 22.17
CA ASP A 60 11.60 -13.56 22.43
C ASP A 60 12.40 -13.76 21.13
N GLU A 61 13.60 -14.32 21.24
CA GLU A 61 14.52 -14.48 20.10
C GLU A 61 13.93 -15.33 18.97
N ASP A 62 13.29 -16.45 19.31
CA ASP A 62 12.68 -17.37 18.35
C ASP A 62 11.46 -16.74 17.67
N LEU A 63 10.62 -16.01 18.42
CA LEU A 63 9.49 -15.28 17.84
C LEU A 63 9.97 -14.14 16.95
N ARG A 64 11.04 -13.41 17.32
CA ARG A 64 11.65 -12.39 16.47
C ARG A 64 12.17 -12.97 15.16
N ALA A 65 12.89 -14.09 15.21
CA ALA A 65 13.36 -14.75 13.99
C ALA A 65 12.19 -15.11 13.06
N THR A 66 11.08 -15.59 13.63
CA THR A 66 9.85 -15.91 12.88
C THR A 66 9.19 -14.65 12.31
N LEU A 67 9.02 -13.61 13.12
CA LEU A 67 8.40 -12.36 12.70
C LEU A 67 9.19 -11.66 11.58
N ASN A 68 10.53 -11.74 11.59
CA ASN A 68 11.34 -11.22 10.49
C ASN A 68 10.98 -11.85 9.14
N VAL A 69 10.77 -13.18 9.10
CA VAL A 69 10.32 -13.86 7.88
C VAL A 69 8.94 -13.37 7.47
N VAL A 70 8.02 -13.20 8.42
CA VAL A 70 6.68 -12.69 8.15
C VAL A 70 6.72 -11.25 7.61
N PHE A 71 7.54 -10.38 8.17
CA PHE A 71 7.72 -9.00 7.67
C PHE A 71 8.27 -8.99 6.24
N SER A 72 9.24 -9.85 5.91
CA SER A 72 9.72 -9.96 4.52
C SER A 72 8.62 -10.39 3.54
N VAL A 73 7.75 -11.32 3.96
CA VAL A 73 6.60 -11.74 3.13
C VAL A 73 5.57 -10.62 3.00
N LEU A 74 5.33 -9.85 4.07
CA LEU A 74 4.43 -8.70 4.04
C LEU A 74 4.92 -7.59 3.12
N GLU A 75 6.22 -7.30 3.09
CA GLU A 75 6.79 -6.31 2.18
C GLU A 75 6.52 -6.70 0.72
N SER A 76 6.81 -7.94 0.35
CA SER A 76 6.48 -8.45 -0.99
C SER A 76 4.98 -8.41 -1.28
N TYR A 77 4.14 -8.64 -0.26
CA TYR A 77 2.69 -8.53 -0.40
C TYR A 77 2.24 -7.07 -0.61
N HIS A 78 2.88 -6.09 0.05
CA HIS A 78 2.61 -4.67 -0.14
C HIS A 78 2.95 -4.23 -1.56
N GLU A 79 4.08 -4.66 -2.13
CA GLU A 79 4.44 -4.37 -3.52
C GLU A 79 3.39 -4.91 -4.51
N VAL A 80 2.98 -6.17 -4.34
CA VAL A 80 1.99 -6.82 -5.21
C VAL A 80 0.64 -6.13 -5.13
N THR A 81 0.18 -5.80 -3.92
CA THR A 81 -1.13 -5.16 -3.71
C THR A 81 -1.14 -3.69 -4.11
N ARG A 82 -0.02 -2.97 -3.91
CA ARG A 82 0.18 -1.61 -4.41
C ARG A 82 0.05 -1.59 -5.92
N LYS A 83 0.79 -2.46 -6.61
CA LYS A 83 0.72 -2.57 -8.07
C LYS A 83 -0.70 -2.88 -8.54
N ALA A 84 -1.37 -3.84 -7.92
CA ALA A 84 -2.74 -4.20 -8.27
C ALA A 84 -3.73 -3.04 -8.07
N TRP A 85 -3.52 -2.22 -7.04
CA TRP A 85 -4.29 -1.00 -6.83
C TRP A 85 -4.01 0.05 -7.90
N TYR A 86 -2.75 0.33 -8.23
CA TYR A 86 -2.38 1.29 -9.29
C TYR A 86 -2.95 0.88 -10.64
N ASP A 87 -2.82 -0.40 -11.01
CA ASP A 87 -3.35 -0.92 -12.26
C ASP A 87 -4.88 -0.73 -12.33
N ALA A 88 -5.61 -1.04 -11.24
CA ALA A 88 -7.06 -0.86 -11.17
C ALA A 88 -7.50 0.62 -11.15
N TYR A 89 -6.76 1.47 -10.43
CA TYR A 89 -7.01 2.91 -10.39
C TYR A 89 -6.79 3.53 -11.77
N ASN A 90 -5.70 3.19 -12.46
CA ASN A 90 -5.38 3.76 -13.77
C ASN A 90 -6.36 3.30 -14.86
N GLU A 91 -6.87 2.07 -14.77
CA GLU A 91 -7.95 1.58 -15.64
C GLU A 91 -9.23 2.42 -15.45
N TRP A 92 -9.64 2.65 -14.20
CA TRP A 92 -10.75 3.54 -13.89
C TRP A 92 -10.49 4.99 -14.33
N ALA A 93 -9.29 5.52 -14.05
CA ALA A 93 -8.94 6.91 -14.30
C ALA A 93 -8.95 7.23 -15.80
N ALA A 94 -8.42 6.31 -16.62
CA ALA A 94 -8.48 6.40 -18.08
C ALA A 94 -9.93 6.46 -18.59
N ALA A 95 -10.83 5.62 -18.05
CA ALA A 95 -12.23 5.61 -18.43
C ALA A 95 -13.01 6.85 -17.91
N ALA A 96 -12.65 7.36 -16.73
CA ALA A 96 -13.25 8.56 -16.13
C ALA A 96 -12.74 9.88 -16.74
N GLY A 97 -11.64 9.85 -17.49
CA GLY A 97 -10.97 11.06 -17.98
C GLY A 97 -10.29 11.87 -16.87
N VAL A 98 -9.85 11.21 -15.80
CA VAL A 98 -9.10 11.83 -14.69
C VAL A 98 -7.62 11.43 -14.74
N GLU A 99 -6.80 12.10 -13.93
CA GLU A 99 -5.36 11.89 -13.89
C GLU A 99 -4.98 10.48 -13.40
N GLN A 100 -4.11 9.82 -14.18
CA GLN A 100 -3.51 8.54 -13.83
C GLN A 100 -2.31 8.76 -12.90
N ILE A 101 -2.06 7.82 -12.01
CA ILE A 101 -0.92 7.86 -11.09
C ILE A 101 0.22 7.04 -11.70
N SER A 102 1.42 7.62 -11.77
CA SER A 102 2.63 6.88 -12.12
C SER A 102 3.02 5.92 -11.00
N ASP A 103 3.23 4.66 -11.34
CA ASP A 103 3.88 3.66 -10.48
C ASP A 103 5.41 3.91 -10.49
N ASP A 104 5.83 5.15 -10.25
CA ASP A 104 7.26 5.49 -10.14
C ASP A 104 7.75 4.93 -8.82
N THR A 105 8.20 3.67 -8.86
CA THR A 105 8.85 2.96 -7.76
C THR A 105 10.28 3.49 -7.54
N ASP A 106 10.45 4.82 -7.47
CA ASP A 106 11.71 5.45 -7.06
C ASP A 106 11.46 6.43 -5.93
N GLY A 107 11.68 5.93 -4.73
CA GLY A 107 11.52 6.64 -3.48
C GLY A 107 11.71 5.65 -2.35
N SER A 108 12.98 5.33 -2.06
CA SER A 108 13.38 4.75 -0.78
C SER A 108 12.57 5.42 0.33
N ASP A 109 11.66 4.66 0.95
CA ASP A 109 11.12 5.04 2.25
C ASP A 109 12.32 5.03 3.20
N ASP A 110 12.74 6.22 3.62
CA ASP A 110 13.84 6.49 4.54
C ASP A 110 13.44 6.08 5.97
N SER A 111 12.93 4.84 6.10
CA SER A 111 12.83 4.09 7.34
C SER A 111 13.90 3.00 7.39
N ALA A 112 15.07 3.27 6.83
CA ALA A 112 16.31 2.71 7.35
C ALA A 112 16.58 3.41 8.68
N THR A 113 15.84 3.05 9.74
CA THR A 113 16.36 3.22 11.10
C THR A 113 17.58 2.31 11.18
N ALA A 114 18.73 2.90 10.84
CA ALA A 114 20.04 2.31 11.00
C ALA A 114 20.16 1.86 12.45
N PHE A 115 19.93 0.58 12.70
CA PHE A 115 20.44 -0.08 13.88
C PHE A 115 21.95 -0.28 13.63
N SER A 116 22.69 0.82 13.62
CA SER A 116 24.14 0.79 13.81
C SER A 116 24.35 0.46 15.27
N ASP A 117 24.42 -0.85 15.54
CA ASP A 117 25.10 -1.38 16.71
C ASP A 117 26.55 -0.88 16.68
N SER A 118 26.77 0.24 17.37
CA SER A 118 28.09 0.80 17.59
C SER A 118 28.78 -0.03 18.66
N THR A 119 29.39 -1.14 18.25
CA THR A 119 30.46 -1.76 19.03
C THR A 119 31.75 -0.99 18.78
N ASP A 120 31.79 0.23 19.32
CA ASP A 120 32.99 1.04 19.26
C ASP A 120 34.09 0.41 20.12
N LYS A 121 35.28 0.37 19.53
CA LYS A 121 36.43 -0.38 19.99
C LYS A 121 36.96 0.23 21.27
N VAL A 122 37.29 -0.63 22.24
CA VAL A 122 38.15 -0.30 23.38
C VAL A 122 39.46 0.30 22.86
N VAL A 123 39.61 1.62 22.99
CA VAL A 123 40.89 2.31 22.90
C VAL A 123 41.65 2.02 24.19
N THR A 124 42.62 1.10 24.12
CA THR A 124 43.73 1.10 25.08
C THR A 124 44.74 2.14 24.62
N GLY A 125 44.63 3.35 25.15
CA GLY A 125 45.65 4.37 25.05
C GLY A 125 46.86 3.98 25.90
N ASN A 126 48.02 3.84 25.26
CA ASN A 126 49.31 3.83 25.93
C ASN A 126 49.56 5.23 26.51
N ALA A 127 49.83 5.29 27.82
CA ALA A 127 50.48 6.42 28.45
C ALA A 127 51.84 5.95 28.97
N GLU A 128 52.88 6.50 28.35
CA GLU A 128 54.26 6.77 28.79
C GLU A 128 55.02 5.73 29.62
#